data_AF-A0A6J4VKW8-F1
#
_entry.id   AF-A0A6J4VKW8-F1
#
_cell.length_a   1.000
_cell.length_b   1.000
_cell.length_c   1.000
_cell.angle_alpha   90.00
_cell.angle_beta   90.00
_cell.angle_gamma   90.00
#
_symmetry.space_group_name_H-M   'P 1'
#
loop_
_entity.id
_entity.type
_entity.pdbx_description
1 polymer ?
#
loop_
_entity_poly.entity_id
_entity_poly.type
_entity_poly.pdbx_seq_one_letter_code
_entity_poly.pdbx_strand_id
1 'polypeptide(L)'
;MARGAGVGAGHRAEGFAFLGADFAHRGAITDESIALLRTLWREPRVHFQGATYTLTDAVFEPKPLRGDLPIWVGGSSAAAVRRAAQLGEAWLPHNLGLDAFRAGWRPSEHTHRASDAR
;
A
#
# COMPACT_ATOMS: atom_id res chain seq x y z
N MET A 1 -3.31 -10.04 -20.49
CA MET A 1 -2.51 -9.19 -19.55
C MET A 1 -3.19 -9.24 -18.19
N ALA A 2 -2.44 -9.55 -17.12
CA ALA A 2 -2.96 -9.44 -15.76
C ALA A 2 -3.20 -7.95 -15.44
N ARG A 3 -4.37 -7.62 -14.89
CA ARG A 3 -4.73 -6.27 -14.45
C ARG A 3 -4.81 -6.30 -12.92
N GLY A 4 -4.18 -5.34 -12.26
CA GLY A 4 -4.14 -5.23 -10.80
C GLY A 4 -3.90 -3.78 -10.39
N ALA A 5 -4.06 -3.50 -9.10
CA ALA A 5 -3.82 -2.18 -8.52
C ALA A 5 -2.46 -2.18 -7.80
N GLY A 6 -1.54 -1.35 -8.29
CA GLY A 6 -0.26 -1.09 -7.63
C GLY A 6 -0.45 -0.13 -6.46
N VAL A 7 0.02 -0.49 -5.27
CA VAL A 7 -0.12 0.33 -4.05
C VAL A 7 1.25 0.55 -3.41
N GLY A 8 1.54 1.80 -3.06
CA GLY A 8 2.74 2.18 -2.31
C GLY A 8 2.43 3.32 -1.35
N ALA A 9 3.05 3.31 -0.18
CA ALA A 9 2.76 4.28 0.89
C ALA A 9 3.37 5.68 0.67
N GLY A 10 4.12 5.88 -0.42
CA GLY A 10 4.83 7.13 -0.68
C GLY A 10 6.11 7.32 0.16
N HIS A 11 7.08 8.05 -0.40
CA HIS A 11 8.40 8.26 0.20
C HIS A 11 8.89 9.72 0.21
N ARG A 12 8.14 10.64 -0.42
CA ARG A 12 8.51 12.06 -0.55
C ARG A 12 7.75 12.91 0.47
N ALA A 13 8.39 13.26 1.59
CA ALA A 13 7.75 14.04 2.65
C ALA A 13 7.25 15.42 2.17
N GLU A 14 7.97 16.06 1.25
CA GLU A 14 7.61 17.35 0.65
C GLU A 14 6.22 17.33 -0.01
N GLY A 15 5.93 16.26 -0.77
CA GLY A 15 4.63 16.11 -1.44
C GLY A 15 3.48 15.90 -0.45
N PHE A 16 3.74 15.17 0.65
CA PHE A 16 2.77 15.02 1.72
C PHE A 16 2.50 16.34 2.43
N ALA A 17 3.56 17.09 2.77
CA ALA A 17 3.43 18.40 3.39
C ALA A 17 2.63 19.38 2.51
N PHE A 18 2.89 19.40 1.20
CA PHE A 18 2.15 20.22 0.24
C PHE A 18 0.65 19.87 0.19
N LEU A 19 0.31 18.59 0.30
CA LEU A 19 -1.07 18.10 0.30
C LEU A 19 -1.73 18.14 1.69
N GLY A 20 -1.02 18.58 2.74
CA GLY A 20 -1.48 18.49 4.13
C GLY A 20 -1.70 17.05 4.62
N ALA A 21 -1.04 16.08 4.01
CA ALA A 21 -1.18 14.66 4.30
C ALA A 21 -0.21 14.20 5.41
N ASP A 22 -0.67 13.23 6.22
CA ASP A 22 0.13 12.69 7.33
C ASP A 22 1.22 11.75 6.83
N PHE A 23 2.44 12.27 6.71
CA PHE A 23 3.59 11.47 6.32
C PHE A 23 3.95 10.43 7.39
N ALA A 24 3.79 10.72 8.68
CA ALA A 24 4.20 9.82 9.75
C ALA A 24 3.32 8.55 9.76
N HIS A 25 2.02 8.70 9.55
CA HIS A 25 1.06 7.60 9.58
C HIS A 25 0.70 7.03 8.19
N ARG A 26 1.30 7.53 7.11
CA ARG A 26 1.05 7.08 5.71
C ARG A 26 1.00 5.56 5.52
N GLY A 27 1.83 4.82 6.27
CA GLY A 27 1.84 3.36 6.23
C GLY A 27 0.53 2.75 6.73
N ALA A 28 0.08 3.16 7.92
CA ALA A 28 -1.18 2.71 8.51
C ALA A 28 -2.39 3.16 7.67
N ILE A 29 -2.36 4.41 7.18
CA ILE A 29 -3.38 4.91 6.24
C ILE A 29 -3.45 4.03 5.00
N THR A 30 -2.30 3.65 4.42
CA THR A 30 -2.27 2.76 3.24
C THR A 30 -2.84 1.37 3.54
N ASP A 31 -2.57 0.79 4.72
CA ASP A 31 -3.15 -0.48 5.13
C ASP A 31 -4.69 -0.40 5.23
N GLU A 32 -5.18 0.67 5.86
CA GLU A 32 -6.62 0.95 5.96
C GLU A 32 -7.25 1.22 4.59
N SER A 33 -6.58 1.96 3.70
CA SER A 33 -7.05 2.18 2.33
C SER A 33 -7.20 0.87 1.55
N ILE A 34 -6.29 -0.10 1.72
CA ILE A 34 -6.43 -1.42 1.07
C ILE A 34 -7.67 -2.15 1.59
N ALA A 35 -7.89 -2.14 2.91
CA ALA A 35 -9.09 -2.73 3.50
C ALA A 35 -10.36 -2.07 2.97
N LEU A 36 -10.40 -0.74 2.96
CA LEU A 36 -11.52 0.04 2.44
C LEU A 36 -11.78 -0.25 0.95
N LEU A 37 -10.75 -0.28 0.10
CA LEU A 37 -10.90 -0.58 -1.32
C LEU A 37 -11.52 -1.96 -1.54
N ARG A 38 -11.08 -2.99 -0.81
CA ARG A 38 -11.67 -4.33 -0.89
C ARG A 38 -13.14 -4.32 -0.48
N THR A 39 -13.51 -3.57 0.56
CA THR A 39 -14.92 -3.39 0.96
C THR A 39 -15.72 -2.70 -0.14
N LEU A 40 -15.23 -1.59 -0.70
CA LEU A 40 -15.88 -0.84 -1.78
C LEU A 40 -16.10 -1.68 -3.03
N TRP A 41 -15.13 -2.51 -3.41
CA TRP A 41 -15.26 -3.36 -4.60
C TRP A 41 -16.29 -4.47 -4.42
N ARG A 42 -16.39 -5.03 -3.21
CA ARG A 42 -17.23 -6.21 -2.93
C ARG A 42 -18.66 -5.86 -2.59
N GLU A 43 -18.87 -4.84 -1.74
CA GLU A 43 -20.19 -4.56 -1.19
C GLU A 43 -21.00 -3.57 -2.02
N PRO A 44 -22.31 -3.79 -2.27
CA PRO A 44 -23.15 -2.85 -3.01
C PRO A 44 -23.38 -1.53 -2.24
N ARG A 45 -23.40 -1.59 -0.90
CA ARG A 45 -23.44 -0.43 0.00
C ARG A 45 -22.46 -0.63 1.14
N VAL A 46 -21.67 0.40 1.46
CA VAL A 46 -20.56 0.32 2.41
C VAL A 46 -20.83 1.16 3.64
N HIS A 47 -20.76 0.50 4.79
CA HIS A 47 -20.50 1.12 6.07
C HIS A 47 -19.08 0.73 6.49
N PHE A 48 -18.19 1.72 6.64
CA PHE A 48 -16.79 1.50 7.00
C PHE A 48 -16.43 2.44 8.14
N GLN A 49 -15.82 1.90 9.18
CA GLN A 49 -15.37 2.66 10.33
C GLN A 49 -13.92 2.28 10.62
N GLY A 50 -13.00 3.08 10.10
CA GLY A 50 -11.57 2.96 10.36
C GLY A 50 -11.04 4.15 11.16
N ALA A 51 -9.72 4.20 11.33
CA ALA A 51 -9.06 5.30 12.04
C ALA A 51 -8.97 6.56 11.18
N THR A 52 -8.92 6.38 9.85
CA THR A 52 -8.74 7.46 8.87
C THR A 52 -10.03 7.75 8.12
N TYR A 53 -10.78 6.70 7.75
CA TYR A 53 -11.96 6.79 6.91
C TYR A 53 -13.21 6.33 7.65
N THR A 54 -14.27 7.13 7.54
CA THR A 54 -15.62 6.76 7.96
C THR A 54 -16.56 6.92 6.78
N LEU A 55 -17.22 5.85 6.38
CA LEU A 55 -18.28 5.85 5.38
C LEU A 55 -19.57 5.33 6.00
N THR A 56 -20.67 6.03 5.74
CA THR A 56 -22.01 5.58 6.11
C THR A 56 -22.85 5.49 4.86
N ASP A 57 -23.38 4.29 4.60
CA ASP A 57 -24.33 4.03 3.53
C ASP A 57 -23.83 4.40 2.11
N ALA A 58 -22.51 4.31 1.91
CA ALA A 58 -21.84 4.77 0.69
C ALA A 58 -21.96 3.77 -0.46
N VAL A 59 -21.97 4.28 -1.70
CA VAL A 59 -21.99 3.48 -2.93
C VAL A 59 -20.73 3.75 -3.75
N PHE A 60 -20.10 2.70 -4.26
CA PHE A 60 -18.92 2.79 -5.12
C PHE A 60 -19.14 2.03 -6.42
N GLU A 61 -19.27 2.77 -7.52
CA GLU A 61 -19.48 2.22 -8.85
C GLU A 61 -18.72 3.04 -9.92
N PRO A 62 -18.25 2.42 -11.02
CA PRO A 62 -18.39 1.00 -11.34
C PRO A 62 -17.41 0.12 -10.54
N LYS A 63 -17.88 -1.07 -10.13
CA LYS A 63 -17.02 -2.09 -9.52
C LYS A 63 -16.02 -2.68 -10.52
N PRO A 64 -14.89 -3.23 -10.03
CA PRO A 64 -14.07 -4.12 -10.85
C PRO A 64 -14.91 -5.27 -11.42
N LEU A 65 -14.67 -5.64 -12.67
CA LEU A 65 -15.46 -6.64 -13.40
C LEU A 65 -15.61 -7.99 -12.67
N ARG A 66 -14.62 -8.37 -11.84
CA ARG A 66 -14.61 -9.62 -11.06
C ARG A 66 -14.91 -9.41 -9.56
N GLY A 67 -15.36 -8.22 -9.16
CA GLY A 67 -15.65 -7.86 -7.77
C GLY A 67 -14.42 -7.62 -6.88
N ASP A 68 -13.21 -7.83 -7.40
CA ASP A 68 -11.94 -7.52 -6.73
C ASP A 68 -10.83 -7.28 -7.76
N LEU A 69 -9.74 -6.62 -7.34
CA LEU A 69 -8.50 -6.50 -8.09
C LEU A 69 -7.33 -7.00 -7.24
N PRO A 70 -6.40 -7.79 -7.81
CA PRO A 70 -5.14 -8.09 -7.13
C PRO A 70 -4.43 -6.80 -6.73
N ILE A 71 -4.01 -6.71 -5.47
CA ILE A 71 -3.20 -5.64 -4.92
C ILE A 71 -1.73 -6.05 -5.01
N TRP A 72 -0.93 -5.23 -5.69
CA TRP A 72 0.51 -5.40 -5.78
C TRP A 72 1.19 -4.33 -4.95
N VAL A 73 1.87 -4.73 -3.88
CA VAL A 73 2.44 -3.81 -2.91
C VAL A 73 3.88 -3.47 -3.27
N GLY A 74 4.16 -2.19 -3.45
CA GLY A 74 5.48 -1.67 -3.77
C GLY A 74 6.30 -1.30 -2.52
N GLY A 75 7.62 -1.41 -2.66
CA GLY A 75 8.60 -0.88 -1.71
C GLY A 75 9.36 -1.95 -0.93
N SER A 76 10.52 -1.59 -0.39
CA SER A 76 11.48 -2.53 0.21
C SER A 76 11.68 -2.34 1.72
N SER A 77 10.81 -1.56 2.37
CA SER A 77 10.84 -1.42 3.84
C SER A 77 10.18 -2.62 4.51
N ALA A 78 10.50 -2.86 5.79
CA ALA A 78 9.84 -3.90 6.58
C ALA A 78 8.32 -3.74 6.64
N ALA A 79 7.84 -2.50 6.68
CA ALA A 79 6.40 -2.23 6.62
C ALA A 79 5.81 -2.58 5.25
N ALA A 80 6.50 -2.28 4.15
CA ALA A 80 6.02 -2.62 2.80
C ALA A 80 5.97 -4.13 2.56
N VAL A 81 6.99 -4.87 3.01
CA VAL A 81 7.01 -6.33 2.86
C VAL A 81 5.95 -7.00 3.75
N ARG A 82 5.78 -6.56 5.00
CA ARG A 82 4.67 -7.04 5.84
C ARG A 82 3.31 -6.79 5.20
N ARG A 83 3.09 -5.59 4.66
CA ARG A 83 1.86 -5.23 3.92
C ARG A 83 1.64 -6.14 2.71
N ALA A 84 2.70 -6.40 1.94
CA ALA A 84 2.62 -7.33 0.80
C ALA A 84 2.21 -8.73 1.24
N ALA A 85 2.82 -9.25 2.32
CA ALA A 85 2.55 -10.58 2.84
C ALA A 85 1.14 -10.72 3.46
N GLN A 86 0.60 -9.66 4.04
CA GLN A 86 -0.68 -9.69 4.75
C GLN A 86 -1.88 -9.25 3.91
N LEU A 87 -1.70 -8.29 3.01
CA LEU A 87 -2.79 -7.57 2.33
C LEU A 87 -2.70 -7.60 0.80
N GLY A 88 -1.59 -8.09 0.23
CA GLY A 88 -1.33 -8.10 -1.21
C GLY A 88 -1.21 -9.51 -1.80
N GLU A 89 -1.38 -9.58 -3.12
CA GLU A 89 -1.19 -10.79 -3.92
C GLU A 89 0.20 -10.82 -4.59
N ALA A 90 0.91 -9.69 -4.60
CA ALA A 90 2.30 -9.63 -5.06
C ALA A 90 3.10 -8.57 -4.32
N TRP A 91 4.41 -8.76 -4.29
CA TRP A 91 5.38 -7.79 -3.82
C TRP A 91 6.22 -7.26 -4.98
N LEU A 92 6.31 -5.94 -5.09
CA LEU A 92 7.09 -5.22 -6.09
C LEU A 92 8.23 -4.47 -5.37
N PRO A 93 9.39 -5.11 -5.13
CA PRO A 93 10.52 -4.45 -4.49
C PRO A 93 11.00 -3.25 -5.31
N HIS A 94 11.50 -2.23 -4.62
CA HIS A 94 12.07 -1.03 -5.24
C HIS A 94 13.50 -0.83 -4.75
N ASN A 95 14.44 -0.59 -5.68
CA ASN A 95 15.86 -0.40 -5.40
C ASN A 95 16.48 -1.53 -4.54
N LEU A 96 16.08 -2.78 -4.79
CA LEU A 96 16.61 -3.96 -4.10
C LEU A 96 17.62 -4.68 -4.99
N GLY A 97 18.83 -4.91 -4.48
CA GLY A 97 19.85 -5.70 -5.19
C GLY A 97 19.43 -7.16 -5.39
N LEU A 98 19.95 -7.80 -6.44
CA LEU A 98 19.59 -9.18 -6.82
C LEU A 98 19.85 -10.18 -5.68
N ASP A 99 20.96 -10.04 -4.96
CA ASP A 99 21.31 -10.93 -3.86
C ASP A 99 20.32 -10.80 -2.70
N ALA A 100 19.96 -9.57 -2.33
CA ALA A 100 18.97 -9.30 -1.28
C ALA A 100 17.56 -9.79 -1.67
N PHE A 101 17.22 -9.73 -2.96
CA PHE A 101 15.98 -10.33 -3.47
C PHE A 101 16.01 -11.86 -3.36
N ARG A 102 17.09 -12.50 -3.82
CA ARG A 102 17.27 -13.96 -3.78
C ARG A 102 17.31 -14.53 -2.37
N ALA A 103 17.88 -13.81 -1.42
CA ALA A 103 17.92 -14.20 0.00
C ALA A 103 16.54 -14.19 0.68
N GLY A 104 15.46 -13.80 -0.04
CA GLY A 104 14.12 -13.71 0.53
C GLY A 104 14.05 -12.65 1.61
N TRP A 105 14.58 -11.45 1.29
CA TRP A 105 14.67 -10.23 2.09
C TRP A 105 14.23 -10.35 3.56
N ARG A 106 15.20 -10.22 4.46
CA ARG A 106 15.03 -10.25 5.93
C ARG A 106 15.21 -8.83 6.48
N PRO A 107 14.27 -8.28 7.27
CA PRO A 107 14.30 -6.89 7.74
C PRO A 107 15.54 -6.40 8.51
N SER A 108 16.43 -7.30 8.94
CA SER A 108 17.43 -7.04 9.98
C SER A 108 18.73 -6.37 9.50
N GLU A 109 19.00 -6.21 8.20
CA GLU A 109 20.35 -5.84 7.74
C GLU A 109 20.46 -4.54 6.95
N HIS A 110 19.36 -3.98 6.45
CA HIS A 110 19.40 -2.83 5.54
C HIS A 110 18.36 -1.77 5.90
N THR A 111 18.51 -1.17 7.08
CA THR A 111 17.87 0.12 7.37
C THR A 111 18.93 1.21 7.29
N HIS A 112 18.63 2.25 6.48
CA HIS A 112 19.39 3.49 6.29
C HIS A 112 20.57 3.46 5.29
N ARG A 113 20.25 3.70 4.02
CA ARG A 113 20.87 4.84 3.29
C ARG A 113 19.76 5.59 2.56
N ALA A 114 19.15 6.55 3.26
CA ALA A 114 18.68 7.72 2.57
C ALA A 114 19.92 8.38 1.96
N SER A 115 19.86 8.65 0.67
CA SER A 115 20.92 9.22 -0.15
C SER A 115 21.44 10.53 0.45
N ASP A 116 22.67 10.49 0.98
CA ASP A 116 23.65 11.52 0.67
C ASP A 116 23.88 11.48 -0.84
N ALA A 117 23.10 12.24 -1.58
CA ALA A 117 23.40 12.63 -2.95
C ALA A 117 23.00 14.10 -3.08
N ARG A 118 24.05 14.89 -3.28
CA ARG A 118 24.03 16.35 -3.45
C ARG A 118 23.18 16.78 -4.63
#